data_AF-A0A6J5VFJ6-F1
#
_entry.id   AF-A0A6J5VFJ6-F1
#
_cell.length_a   1.000
_cell.length_b   1.000
_cell.length_c   1.000
_cell.angle_alpha   90.00
_cell.angle_beta   90.00
_cell.angle_gamma   90.00
#
_symmetry.space_group_name_H-M   'P 1'
#
loop_
_entity.id
_entity.type
_entity.pdbx_description
1 polymer ?
#
loop_
_entity_poly.entity_id
_entity_poly.type
_entity_poly.pdbx_seq_one_letter_code
_entity_poly.pdbx_strand_id
1 'polypeptide(L)'
;MVSWVHFDRIEGSILYKDSPLAIYFVEPFDLGLKEQRMMHVKISMTGLRNQPTMKVSDLEEMNRQLEDSAVSLMMEMFAWATYTKGWWGTQDCWKNNYQ
;
A
#
# COMPACT_ATOMS: atom_id res chain seq x y z
N MET A 1 -22.61 -8.71 -11.12
CA MET A 1 -21.75 -7.51 -11.24
C MET A 1 -21.02 -7.35 -9.91
N VAL A 2 -19.72 -7.08 -9.86
CA VAL A 2 -19.01 -6.80 -8.59
C VAL A 2 -19.51 -5.45 -8.07
N SER A 3 -19.98 -5.35 -6.83
CA SER A 3 -20.49 -4.08 -6.28
C SER A 3 -19.41 -3.25 -5.60
N TRP A 4 -18.50 -3.92 -4.89
CA TRP A 4 -17.37 -3.31 -4.21
C TRP A 4 -16.27 -4.36 -4.02
N VAL A 5 -15.05 -3.89 -3.82
CA VAL A 5 -13.88 -4.69 -3.49
C VAL A 5 -13.45 -4.31 -2.08
N HIS A 6 -13.35 -5.30 -1.20
CA HIS A 6 -12.76 -5.12 0.11
C HIS A 6 -11.26 -5.39 0.00
N PHE A 7 -10.41 -4.43 0.31
CA PHE A 7 -8.98 -4.65 0.47
C PHE A 7 -8.70 -5.01 1.93
N ASP A 8 -8.50 -6.30 2.19
CA ASP A 8 -8.20 -6.84 3.52
C ASP A 8 -6.86 -6.34 4.04
N ARG A 9 -5.88 -6.21 3.14
CA ARG A 9 -4.53 -5.75 3.47
C ARG A 9 -3.82 -5.29 2.21
N ILE A 10 -3.07 -4.20 2.33
CA ILE A 10 -2.04 -3.84 1.36
C ILE A 10 -0.73 -3.73 2.12
N GLU A 11 0.25 -4.47 1.64
CA GLU A 11 1.64 -4.38 2.04
C GLU A 11 2.42 -3.75 0.91
N GLY A 12 3.30 -2.82 1.22
CA GLY A 12 4.23 -2.31 0.24
C GLY A 12 5.62 -2.11 0.81
N SER A 13 6.60 -2.23 -0.08
CA SER A 13 7.99 -1.95 0.21
C SER A 13 8.58 -1.05 -0.86
N ILE A 14 9.54 -0.23 -0.42
CA ILE A 14 10.40 0.52 -1.32
C ILE A 14 11.80 -0.02 -1.15
N LEU A 15 12.43 -0.38 -2.24
CA LEU A 15 13.75 -0.99 -2.26
C LEU A 15 14.73 -0.12 -3.02
N TYR A 16 15.97 -0.13 -2.54
CA TYR A 16 17.13 0.25 -3.33
C TYR A 16 17.85 -1.04 -3.71
N LYS A 17 17.86 -1.37 -5.01
CA LYS A 17 18.22 -2.71 -5.49
C LYS A 17 17.33 -3.75 -4.77
N ASP A 18 17.93 -4.66 -4.02
CA ASP A 18 17.24 -5.69 -3.24
C ASP A 18 17.14 -5.36 -1.74
N SER A 19 17.64 -4.19 -1.33
CA SER A 19 17.67 -3.76 0.08
C SER A 19 16.42 -2.92 0.38
N PRO A 20 15.54 -3.37 1.31
CA PRO A 20 14.32 -2.62 1.61
C PRO A 20 14.66 -1.36 2.42
N LEU A 21 14.17 -0.21 1.96
CA LEU A 21 14.29 1.09 2.61
C LEU A 21 13.11 1.39 3.54
N ALA A 22 11.91 0.97 3.12
CA ALA A 22 10.69 1.14 3.88
C ALA A 22 9.73 -0.02 3.62
N ILE A 23 8.97 -0.34 4.65
CA ILE A 23 7.83 -1.26 4.59
C ILE A 23 6.65 -0.50 5.18
N TYR A 24 5.51 -0.54 4.51
CA TYR A 24 4.28 0.10 4.96
C TYR A 24 3.09 -0.83 4.82
N PHE A 25 2.09 -0.57 5.65
CA PHE A 25 0.81 -1.25 5.63
C PHE A 25 -0.28 -0.21 5.46
N VAL A 26 -1.29 -0.53 4.66
CA VAL A 26 -2.51 0.28 4.54
C VAL A 26 -3.61 -0.41 5.31
N GLU A 27 -4.32 0.35 6.14
CA GLU A 27 -5.51 -0.16 6.83
C GLU A 27 -6.57 -0.65 5.83
N PRO A 28 -7.37 -1.67 6.18
CA PRO A 28 -8.39 -2.21 5.29
C PRO A 28 -9.39 -1.15 4.83
N PHE A 29 -9.91 -1.30 3.61
CA PHE A 29 -10.89 -0.36 3.05
C PHE A 29 -11.66 -0.94 1.87
N ASP A 30 -12.80 -0.33 1.57
CA ASP A 30 -13.65 -0.69 0.45
C ASP A 30 -13.46 0.28 -0.72
N LEU A 31 -13.56 -0.25 -1.94
CA LEU A 31 -13.71 0.55 -3.16
C LEU A 31 -14.94 0.11 -3.93
N GLY A 32 -15.80 1.07 -4.27
CA GLY A 32 -16.86 0.88 -5.24
C GLY A 32 -16.34 0.68 -6.67
N LEU A 33 -17.24 0.29 -7.57
CA LEU A 33 -16.97 0.24 -9.01
C LEU A 33 -16.45 1.58 -9.52
N LYS A 34 -15.25 1.57 -10.10
CA LYS A 34 -14.56 2.76 -10.66
C LYS A 34 -14.22 3.84 -9.62
N GLU A 35 -14.39 3.54 -8.33
CA GLU A 35 -13.91 4.42 -7.28
C GLU A 35 -12.37 4.37 -7.22
N GLN A 36 -11.76 5.52 -6.95
CA GLN A 36 -10.33 5.65 -6.78
C GLN A 36 -10.05 6.25 -5.41
N ARG A 37 -9.04 5.69 -4.73
CA ARG A 37 -8.56 6.22 -3.45
C ARG A 37 -7.10 6.60 -3.59
N MET A 38 -6.78 7.85 -3.24
CA MET A 38 -5.40 8.29 -3.10
C MET A 38 -4.83 7.79 -1.76
N MET A 39 -3.67 7.15 -1.81
CA MET A 39 -2.93 6.71 -0.62
C MET A 39 -1.68 7.55 -0.45
N HIS A 40 -1.48 8.07 0.76
CA HIS A 40 -0.26 8.77 1.14
C HIS A 40 0.61 7.84 1.96
N VAL A 41 1.76 7.46 1.41
CA VAL A 41 2.75 6.64 2.10
C VAL A 41 3.84 7.57 2.61
N LYS A 42 4.09 7.56 3.92
CA LYS A 42 5.20 8.31 4.52
C LYS A 42 6.42 7.39 4.64
N ILE A 43 7.50 7.81 3.99
CA ILE A 43 8.80 7.14 4.04
C ILE A 43 9.66 7.92 5.03
N SER A 44 10.09 7.29 6.11
CA SER A 44 11.02 7.89 7.07
C SER A 44 12.26 7.00 7.19
N MET A 45 13.42 7.52 6.77
CA MET A 45 14.71 6.84 6.91
C MET A 45 15.23 6.82 8.36
N THR A 46 14.60 7.57 9.27
CA THR A 46 15.05 7.74 10.65
C THR A 46 14.25 6.87 11.62
N GLY A 47 14.90 5.83 12.14
CA GLY A 47 14.83 5.50 13.58
C GLY A 47 13.68 4.65 14.08
N LEU A 48 13.13 3.72 13.29
CA LEU A 48 12.29 2.66 13.85
C LEU A 48 13.14 1.42 14.15
N ARG A 49 13.20 0.97 15.42
CA ARG A 49 13.99 -0.19 15.90
C ARG A 49 13.72 -1.52 15.17
N ASN A 50 12.70 -1.57 14.30
CA ASN A 50 12.28 -2.75 13.55
C ASN A 50 12.41 -2.55 12.01
N GLN A 51 13.21 -1.59 11.54
CA GLN A 51 13.41 -1.39 10.09
C GLN A 51 14.23 -2.53 9.45
N PRO A 52 14.00 -2.82 8.15
CA PRO A 52 14.94 -3.58 7.35
C PRO A 52 16.31 -2.91 7.41
N THR A 53 17.32 -3.67 7.82
CA THR A 53 18.69 -3.15 7.94
C THR A 53 19.31 -3.08 6.56
N MET A 54 19.26 -1.89 5.95
CA MET A 54 20.02 -1.61 4.74
C MET A 54 21.52 -1.81 5.03
N LYS A 55 22.23 -2.47 4.11
CA LYS A 55 23.68 -2.60 4.23
C LYS A 55 24.32 -1.21 4.13
N VAL A 56 25.34 -0.97 4.96
CA VAL A 56 26.08 0.30 4.96
C VAL A 56 26.66 0.60 3.56
N SER A 57 27.14 -0.42 2.85
CA SER A 57 27.62 -0.30 1.46
C SER A 57 26.57 0.26 0.52
N ASP A 58 25.32 -0.19 0.65
CA ASP A 58 24.23 0.22 -0.23
C ASP A 58 23.82 1.66 0.09
N LEU A 59 23.88 2.06 1.37
CA LEU A 59 23.62 3.44 1.80
C LEU A 59 24.68 4.39 1.26
N GLU A 60 25.95 4.02 1.36
CA GLU A 60 27.07 4.81 0.81
C GLU A 60 26.96 4.97 -0.70
N GLU A 61 26.62 3.90 -1.42
CA GLU A 61 26.42 3.95 -2.86
C GLU A 61 25.22 4.83 -3.24
N MET A 62 24.10 4.68 -2.54
CA MET A 62 22.92 5.50 -2.74
C MET A 62 23.22 6.98 -2.51
N ASN A 63 23.98 7.32 -1.46
CA ASN A 63 24.41 8.70 -1.20
C ASN A 63 25.30 9.26 -2.32
N ARG A 64 26.25 8.47 -2.83
CA ARG A 64 27.07 8.88 -3.99
C ARG A 64 26.23 9.11 -5.23
N GLN A 65 25.25 8.23 -5.49
CA GLN A 65 24.34 8.39 -6.62
C GLN A 65 23.47 9.65 -6.51
N LEU A 66 23.06 10.05 -5.29
CA LEU A 66 22.34 11.30 -5.05
C LEU A 66 23.19 12.55 -5.30
N GLU A 67 24.50 12.48 -5.03
CA GLU A 67 25.42 13.60 -5.29
C GLU A 67 25.65 13.79 -6.79
N ASP A 68 25.76 12.70 -7.55
CA ASP A 68 26.06 12.73 -8.98
C ASP A 68 24.81 12.84 -9.87
N SER A 69 23.66 12.28 -9.43
CA SER A 69 22.47 12.10 -10.27
C SER A 69 21.20 11.72 -9.47
N ALA A 70 20.28 10.98 -10.11
CA ALA A 70 19.07 10.46 -9.49
C ALA A 70 19.26 9.00 -9.05
N VAL A 71 18.61 8.63 -7.94
CA VAL A 71 18.58 7.25 -7.46
C VAL A 71 17.36 6.52 -8.01
N SER A 72 17.58 5.32 -8.55
CA SER A 72 16.49 4.42 -8.92
C SER A 72 16.02 3.65 -7.69
N LEU A 73 14.71 3.70 -7.45
CA LEU A 73 14.03 2.98 -6.38
C LEU A 73 12.96 2.07 -6.99
N MET A 74 12.81 0.88 -6.42
CA MET A 74 11.75 -0.04 -6.78
C MET A 74 10.64 0.02 -5.74
N MET A 75 9.39 0.04 -6.19
CA MET A 75 8.23 -0.11 -5.32
C MET A 75 7.59 -1.47 -5.58
N GLU A 76 7.43 -2.25 -4.53
CA GLU A 76 6.72 -3.52 -4.56
C GLU A 76 5.46 -3.40 -3.71
N MET A 77 4.35 -3.96 -4.20
CA MET A 77 3.06 -3.94 -3.51
C MET A 77 2.37 -5.29 -3.61
N PHE A 78 1.90 -5.79 -2.48
CA PHE A 78 1.09 -6.99 -2.35
C PHE A 78 -0.27 -6.59 -1.80
N ALA A 79 -1.33 -6.98 -2.51
CA ALA A 79 -2.70 -6.67 -2.11
C ALA A 79 -3.50 -7.97 -1.95
N TRP A 80 -4.18 -8.08 -0.81
CA TRP A 80 -5.18 -9.11 -0.56
C TRP A 80 -6.53 -8.44 -0.60
N ALA A 81 -7.40 -8.94 -1.46
CA ALA A 81 -8.71 -8.35 -1.67
C ALA A 81 -9.77 -9.40 -1.93
N THR A 82 -10.96 -9.13 -1.40
CA THR A 82 -12.15 -9.95 -1.56
C THR A 82 -13.16 -9.23 -2.44
N TYR A 83 -13.55 -9.88 -3.54
CA TYR A 83 -14.54 -9.35 -4.49
C TYR A 83 -15.93 -9.81 -4.11
N THR A 84 -16.86 -8.87 -3.91
CA THR A 84 -18.27 -9.20 -3.66
C THR A 84 -19.14 -8.88 -4.88
N LYS A 85 -19.99 -9.82 -5.27
CA LYS A 85 -20.99 -9.58 -6.33
C LYS A 85 -22.17 -8.81 -5.73
N GLY A 86 -22.47 -7.67 -6.30
CA GLY A 86 -23.72 -6.93 -6.08
C GLY A 86 -24.89 -7.66 -6.70
N TRP A 87 -25.99 -7.71 -5.94
CA TRP A 87 -27.26 -8.28 -6.36
C TRP A 87 -28.01 -7.28 -7.25
N TRP A 88 -28.42 -7.68 -8.45
CA TRP A 88 -29.37 -6.93 -9.26
C TRP A 88 -30.78 -7.38 -8.88
N GLY A 89 -31.54 -6.52 -8.20
CA GLY A 89 -33.00 -6.63 -8.09
C GLY A 89 -33.55 -7.75 -7.20
N THR A 90 -33.77 -7.43 -5.92
CA THR A 90 -35.11 -7.53 -5.32
C THR A 90 -35.26 -6.32 -4.42
N GLN A 91 -36.32 -5.54 -4.63
CA GLN A 91 -36.79 -4.60 -3.62
C GLN A 91 -37.00 -5.39 -2.34
N ASP A 92 -36.28 -5.05 -1.27
CA ASP A 92 -36.89 -4.95 0.04
C ASP A 92 -36.10 -3.95 0.87
N CYS A 93 -36.75 -2.82 1.07
CA CYS A 93 -36.33 -1.76 1.96
C CYS A 93 -36.34 -2.31 3.39
N TRP A 94 -35.23 -2.85 3.88
CA TRP A 94 -34.98 -2.94 5.32
C TRP A 94 -33.72 -2.15 5.64
N LYS A 95 -33.87 -0.82 5.62
CA LYS A 95 -33.14 0.01 6.57
C LYS A 95 -33.64 -0.36 7.95
N ASN A 96 -32.96 -1.26 8.64
CA ASN A 96 -33.02 -1.29 10.10
C ASN A 96 -32.26 -0.07 10.61
N ASN A 97 -32.98 1.04 10.76
CA ASN A 97 -32.60 2.07 11.71
C ASN A 97 -32.70 1.46 13.11
N TYR A 98 -31.57 1.18 13.74
CA TYR A 98 -31.52 1.14 15.19
C TYR A 98 -30.95 2.48 15.67
N GLN A 99 -31.74 3.06 16.59
CA GLN A 99 -31.53 4.31 17.31
C GLN A 99 -30.24 4.31 18.13
#